data_AF-A0A330M390-F1
#
_entry.id   AF-A0A330M390-F1
#
_cell.length_a   1.000
_cell.length_b   1.000
_cell.length_c   1.000
_cell.angle_alpha   90.00
_cell.angle_beta   90.00
_cell.angle_gamma   90.00
#
_symmetry.space_group_name_H-M   'P 1'
#
loop_
_entity.id
_entity.type
_entity.pdbx_description
1 polymer ?
#
loop_
_entity_poly.entity_id
_entity_poly.type
_entity_poly.pdbx_seq_one_letter_code
_entity_poly.pdbx_strand_id
1 'polypeptide(L)'
;MKRPSFIEAVRHHIHPSVFGRALRAATTVAQVGKRVTAHTFRHSFATQLLQHGADIRTVQEQLGHKDLKTTQIYTHAAGINQTGVVSPMDR
;
A
#
# COMPACT_ATOMS: atom_id res chain seq x y z
N MET A 1 4.50 21.87 -45.07
CA MET A 1 4.65 21.99 -43.60
C MET A 1 3.90 20.81 -42.97
N LYS A 2 4.60 19.74 -42.60
CA LYS A 2 3.98 18.49 -42.09
C LYS A 2 3.73 18.63 -40.57
N ARG A 3 2.50 18.41 -40.14
CA ARG A 3 2.10 18.31 -38.72
C ARG A 3 2.73 17.05 -38.10
N PRO A 4 3.27 17.08 -36.87
CA PRO A 4 3.72 15.86 -36.22
C PRO A 4 2.50 15.06 -35.75
N SER A 5 2.55 13.78 -36.09
CA SER A 5 1.58 12.73 -35.75
C SER A 5 1.43 12.56 -34.24
N PHE A 6 0.18 12.36 -33.81
CA PHE A 6 -0.16 11.81 -32.50
C PHE A 6 0.74 10.61 -32.18
N ILE A 7 1.43 10.65 -31.05
CA ILE A 7 2.18 9.51 -30.55
C ILE A 7 1.15 8.52 -30.04
N GLU A 8 0.94 7.39 -30.73
CA GLU A 8 0.16 6.27 -30.19
C GLU A 8 0.81 5.83 -28.88
N ALA A 9 0.08 5.92 -27.78
CA ALA A 9 0.53 5.45 -26.48
C ALA A 9 0.53 3.91 -26.49
N VAL A 10 1.66 3.32 -26.88
CA VAL A 10 1.85 1.87 -26.83
C VAL A 10 2.02 1.44 -25.36
N ARG A 11 1.31 0.39 -24.94
CA ARG A 11 1.39 -0.21 -23.59
C ARG A 11 2.75 -0.92 -23.39
N HIS A 12 3.80 -0.16 -23.18
CA HIS A 12 5.08 -0.70 -22.71
C HIS A 12 5.03 -0.84 -21.19
N HIS A 13 5.42 -2.00 -20.67
CA HIS A 13 5.62 -2.18 -19.25
C HIS A 13 6.71 -1.21 -18.79
N ILE A 14 6.39 -0.37 -17.81
CA ILE A 14 7.36 0.53 -17.21
C ILE A 14 8.44 -0.33 -16.56
N HIS A 15 9.70 -0.13 -16.96
CA HIS A 15 10.79 -0.86 -16.34
C HIS A 15 10.83 -0.55 -14.83
N PRO A 16 10.95 -1.56 -13.93
CA PRO A 16 10.84 -1.35 -12.48
C PRO A 16 11.79 -0.28 -11.91
N SER A 17 12.96 -0.09 -12.55
CA SER A 17 13.93 0.94 -12.15
C SER A 17 13.41 2.38 -12.31
N VAL A 18 12.48 2.62 -13.24
CA VAL A 18 11.88 3.94 -13.47
C VAL A 18 11.07 4.35 -12.25
N PHE A 19 10.24 3.45 -11.73
CA PHE A 19 9.46 3.69 -10.51
C PHE A 19 10.38 3.92 -9.32
N GLY A 20 11.38 3.06 -9.12
CA GLY A 20 12.33 3.20 -8.01
C GLY A 20 13.09 4.53 -8.02
N ARG A 21 13.50 5.01 -9.21
CA ARG A 21 14.14 6.32 -9.39
C ARG A 21 13.20 7.47 -9.05
N ALA A 22 11.97 7.45 -9.57
CA ALA A 22 10.97 8.47 -9.29
C ALA A 22 10.66 8.53 -7.78
N LEU A 23 10.54 7.36 -7.15
CA LEU A 23 10.31 7.25 -5.71
C LEU A 23 11.44 7.87 -4.89
N ARG A 24 12.70 7.58 -5.25
CA ARG A 24 13.87 8.13 -4.56
C ARG A 24 13.94 9.66 -4.67
N ALA A 25 13.60 10.20 -5.84
CA ALA A 25 13.52 11.65 -6.03
C ALA A 25 12.43 12.25 -5.14
N ALA A 26 11.22 11.67 -5.14
CA ALA A 26 10.12 12.13 -4.31
C ALA A 26 10.44 12.08 -2.81
N THR A 27 11.08 11.01 -2.33
CA THR A 27 11.43 10.86 -0.90
C THR A 27 12.51 11.84 -0.46
N THR A 28 13.40 12.23 -1.37
CA THR A 28 14.41 13.27 -1.12
C THR A 28 13.75 14.63 -0.94
N VAL A 29 12.81 14.98 -1.82
CA VAL A 29 12.04 16.23 -1.73
C VAL A 29 11.17 16.25 -0.47
N ALA A 30 10.55 15.13 -0.12
CA ALA A 30 9.75 14.97 1.09
C ALA A 30 10.58 14.84 2.39
N GLN A 31 11.91 14.93 2.31
CA GLN A 31 12.84 14.84 3.45
C GLN A 31 12.66 13.57 4.31
N VAL A 32 12.30 12.45 3.67
CA VAL A 32 12.14 11.17 4.36
C VAL A 32 13.52 10.53 4.55
N GLY A 33 14.07 10.63 5.76
CA GLY A 33 15.38 10.08 6.12
C GLY A 33 15.47 8.54 6.19
N LYS A 34 14.40 7.83 5.83
CA LYS A 34 14.32 6.36 5.83
C LYS A 34 14.32 5.82 4.41
N ARG A 35 14.78 4.57 4.24
CA ARG A 35 14.67 3.88 2.95
C ARG A 35 13.19 3.62 2.64
N VAL A 36 12.71 4.19 1.54
CA VAL A 36 11.33 3.99 1.06
C VAL A 36 11.34 3.20 -0.25
N THR A 37 10.46 2.23 -0.33
CA THR A 37 10.23 1.37 -1.51
C THR A 37 8.73 1.24 -1.77
N ALA A 38 8.35 0.63 -2.90
CA ALA A 38 6.95 0.28 -3.16
C ALA A 38 6.33 -0.53 -2.00
N HIS A 39 7.10 -1.43 -1.39
CA HIS A 39 6.62 -2.23 -0.25
C HIS A 39 6.40 -1.39 1.00
N THR A 40 7.20 -0.34 1.22
CA THR A 40 6.98 0.61 2.31
C THR A 40 5.59 1.25 2.21
N PHE A 41 5.19 1.71 1.01
CA PHE A 41 3.85 2.26 0.79
C PHE A 41 2.75 1.23 1.01
N ARG A 42 2.94 -0.01 0.53
CA ARG A 42 1.99 -1.11 0.76
C ARG A 42 1.76 -1.33 2.26
N HIS A 43 2.84 -1.35 3.04
CA HIS A 43 2.76 -1.52 4.48
C HIS A 43 2.06 -0.34 5.16
N SER A 44 2.45 0.90 4.83
CA SER A 44 1.82 2.11 5.37
C SER A 44 0.33 2.20 5.04
N PHE A 45 -0.09 1.78 3.84
CA PHE A 45 -1.49 1.74 3.46
C PHE A 45 -2.28 0.72 4.29
N ALA A 46 -1.76 -0.51 4.40
CA ALA A 46 -2.39 -1.56 5.18
C ALA A 46 -2.54 -1.20 6.67
N THR A 47 -1.48 -0.66 7.28
CA THR A 47 -1.50 -0.22 8.67
C THR A 47 -2.49 0.92 8.89
N GLN A 48 -2.54 1.92 8.00
CA GLN A 48 -3.51 3.02 8.12
C GLN A 48 -4.95 2.53 8.01
N LEU A 49 -5.27 1.66 7.05
CA LEU A 49 -6.63 1.10 6.92
C LEU A 49 -7.08 0.44 8.23
N LEU A 50 -6.21 -0.40 8.81
CA LEU A 50 -6.48 -1.05 10.08
C LEU A 50 -6.65 -0.04 11.23
N GLN A 51 -5.77 0.97 11.32
CA GLN A 51 -5.86 2.02 12.35
C GLN A 51 -7.13 2.87 12.23
N HIS A 52 -7.66 3.02 11.02
CA HIS A 52 -8.93 3.70 10.75
C HIS A 52 -10.16 2.79 10.89
N GLY A 53 -9.99 1.56 11.40
CA GLY A 53 -11.10 0.65 11.71
C GLY A 53 -11.59 -0.19 10.54
N ALA A 54 -10.85 -0.24 9.43
CA ALA A 54 -11.16 -1.21 8.38
C ALA A 54 -10.95 -2.65 8.89
N ASP A 55 -11.85 -3.55 8.50
CA ASP A 55 -11.69 -4.97 8.82
C ASP A 55 -10.51 -5.58 8.05
N ILE A 56 -9.89 -6.60 8.64
CA ILE A 56 -8.73 -7.29 8.04
C ILE A 56 -9.07 -7.93 6.68
N ARG A 57 -10.32 -8.33 6.44
CA ARG A 57 -10.78 -8.84 5.13
C ARG A 57 -10.82 -7.75 4.09
N THR A 58 -11.29 -6.55 4.45
CA THR A 58 -11.23 -5.38 3.56
C THR A 58 -9.80 -5.05 3.17
N VAL A 59 -8.87 -5.11 4.14
CA VAL A 59 -7.44 -4.89 3.86
C VAL A 59 -6.89 -5.98 2.94
N GLN A 60 -7.26 -7.25 3.15
CA GLN A 60 -6.86 -8.36 2.30
C GLN A 60 -7.29 -8.15 0.85
N GLU A 61 -8.55 -7.77 0.63
CA GLU A 61 -9.13 -7.52 -0.69
C GLU A 61 -8.45 -6.36 -1.40
N GLN A 62 -8.27 -5.22 -0.70
CA GLN A 62 -7.61 -4.03 -1.26
C GLN A 62 -6.15 -4.28 -1.64
N LEU A 63 -5.47 -5.20 -0.93
CA LEU A 63 -4.10 -5.60 -1.24
C LEU A 63 -4.01 -6.75 -2.26
N GLY A 64 -5.13 -7.34 -2.67
CA GLY A 64 -5.16 -8.48 -3.58
C GLY A 64 -4.46 -9.72 -3.00
N HIS A 65 -4.51 -9.92 -1.69
CA HIS A 65 -3.87 -11.05 -1.02
C HIS A 65 -4.72 -12.31 -1.17
N LYS A 66 -4.12 -13.37 -1.73
CA LYS A 66 -4.76 -14.68 -1.86
C LYS A 66 -5.01 -15.36 -0.51
N ASP A 67 -4.10 -15.16 0.45
CA ASP A 67 -4.15 -15.79 1.77
C ASP A 67 -4.15 -14.72 2.86
N LEU A 68 -5.11 -14.81 3.79
CA LEU A 68 -5.24 -13.93 4.95
C LEU A 68 -3.98 -13.94 5.82
N LYS A 69 -3.24 -15.06 5.87
CA LYS A 69 -1.98 -15.17 6.61
C LYS A 69 -0.98 -14.09 6.22
N THR A 70 -0.96 -13.69 4.95
CA THR A 70 -0.08 -12.60 4.45
C THR A 70 -0.54 -11.21 4.87
N THR A 71 -1.82 -11.05 5.23
CA THR A 71 -2.40 -9.79 5.75
C THR A 71 -2.29 -9.69 7.26
N GLN A 72 -2.28 -10.82 7.98
CA GLN A 72 -2.19 -10.87 9.45
C GLN A 72 -0.95 -10.18 10.01
N ILE A 73 0.14 -10.05 9.25
CA ILE A 73 1.32 -9.28 9.69
C ILE A 73 0.98 -7.83 10.03
N TYR A 74 -0.09 -7.27 9.45
CA TYR A 74 -0.48 -5.88 9.64
C TYR A 74 -1.26 -5.61 10.93
N THR A 75 -1.94 -6.61 11.50
CA THR A 75 -2.68 -6.42 12.76
C THR A 75 -1.73 -6.14 13.91
N HIS A 76 -0.64 -6.91 13.99
CA HIS A 76 0.44 -6.66 14.94
C HIS A 76 1.14 -5.33 14.67
N ALA A 77 1.44 -5.01 13.40
CA ALA A 77 2.08 -3.74 13.04
C ALA A 77 1.22 -2.51 13.39
N ALA A 78 -0.10 -2.64 13.30
CA ALA A 78 -1.05 -1.59 13.68
C ALA A 78 -1.31 -1.52 15.20
N GLY A 79 -0.76 -2.44 16.00
CA GLY A 79 -1.02 -2.52 17.44
C GLY A 79 -2.43 -3.00 17.78
N ILE A 80 -3.16 -3.54 16.81
CA ILE A 80 -4.52 -4.04 16.98
C ILE A 80 -4.42 -5.49 17.45
N ASN A 81 -4.15 -5.66 18.74
CA ASN A 81 -4.01 -6.97 19.36
C ASN A 81 -5.31 -7.47 20.01
N GLN A 82 -6.43 -6.74 19.90
CA GLN A 82 -7.64 -7.05 20.65
C GLN A 82 -8.88 -6.95 19.77
N THR A 83 -9.65 -8.03 19.78
CA THR A 83 -11.04 -8.05 19.37
C THR A 83 -11.76 -6.99 20.20
N GLY A 84 -12.12 -5.84 19.60
CA GLY A 84 -13.05 -4.87 20.20
C GLY A 84 -14.46 -5.43 20.38
N VAL A 85 -14.57 -6.75 20.50
CA VAL A 85 -15.80 -7.52 20.66
C VAL A 85 -16.03 -7.63 22.15
N VAL A 86 -16.92 -6.80 22.66
CA VAL A 86 -17.54 -7.01 23.97
C VAL A 86 -18.47 -8.20 23.81
N SER A 87 -18.36 -9.19 24.70
CA SER A 87 -19.25 -10.36 24.65
C SER A 87 -20.70 -9.88 24.78
N PRO A 88 -21.65 -10.43 24.01
CA PRO A 88 -23.07 -10.19 24.24
C PRO A 88 -23.54 -10.58 25.65
N MET A 89 -22.76 -11.41 26.36
CA MET A 89 -23.03 -11.83 27.73
C MET A 89 -22.45 -10.90 28.81
N ASP A 90 -21.56 -9.97 28.45
CA ASP A 90 -20.95 -8.99 29.38
C ASP A 90 -21.80 -7.71 29.48
N ARG A 91 -23.07 -7.76 29.10
CA ARG A 91 -23.98 -6.60 28.98
C ARG A 91 -25.12 -6.65 29.99
#